data_AF-A0A822HGH7-F1
#
_entry.id   AF-A0A822HGH7-F1
#
_cell.length_a   1.000
_cell.length_b   1.000
_cell.length_c   1.000
_cell.angle_alpha   90.00
_cell.angle_beta   90.00
_cell.angle_gamma   90.00
#
_symmetry.space_group_name_H-M   'P 1'
#
loop_
_entity.id
_entity.type
_entity.pdbx_description
1 polymer ?
#
loop_
_entity_poly.entity_id
_entity_poly.type
_entity_poly.pdbx_seq_one_letter_code
_entity_poly.pdbx_strand_id
1 'polypeptide(L)'
;ITEKNPNNEKKDKCKCSKGCSKRTCVCFKFGSGCNSSCGCGSSCQNMFNSLEYFFGNEKKYSANPCFSSWLVENVKNADELKQIDRKQLQQHIMKAACYSDACEFDDDLGEWAKEWKQISNDKKLNHMQKFFRMLLSNVQSSYYYSFCREDFEQDNCTWHCVKCQECVDWREWHCGE
;
A
#
# COMPACT_ATOMS: atom_id res chain seq x y z
N ILE A 1 26.65 2.91 -8.01
CA ILE A 1 25.68 3.87 -8.60
C ILE A 1 24.38 3.64 -7.85
N THR A 2 23.94 4.61 -7.04
CA THR A 2 22.69 4.50 -6.28
C THR A 2 21.52 4.79 -7.21
N GLU A 3 21.04 3.76 -7.90
CA GLU A 3 19.81 3.87 -8.68
C GLU A 3 18.65 4.06 -7.71
N LYS A 4 18.15 5.30 -7.67
CA LYS A 4 16.99 5.68 -6.87
C LYS A 4 15.80 4.85 -7.32
N ASN A 5 15.11 4.21 -6.38
CA ASN A 5 13.78 3.64 -6.58
C ASN A 5 12.92 4.69 -7.33
N PRO A 6 12.46 4.41 -8.57
CA PRO A 6 11.76 5.38 -9.42
C PRO A 6 10.42 5.85 -8.82
N ASN A 7 9.98 5.24 -7.71
CA ASN A 7 8.79 5.64 -6.97
C ASN A 7 9.00 6.86 -6.03
N ASN A 8 10.22 7.42 -5.97
CA ASN A 8 10.56 8.51 -5.04
C ASN A 8 10.56 9.92 -5.67
N GLU A 9 10.02 10.07 -6.89
CA GLU A 9 9.86 11.38 -7.53
C GLU A 9 8.57 12.10 -7.11
N LYS A 10 8.63 13.44 -7.13
CA LYS A 10 7.69 14.40 -6.54
C LYS A 10 6.21 14.05 -6.80
N LYS A 11 5.41 14.26 -5.74
CA LYS A 11 3.94 14.17 -5.69
C LYS A 11 3.28 15.03 -6.78
N ASP A 12 3.16 14.48 -7.98
CA ASP A 12 2.46 15.12 -9.08
C ASP A 12 0.98 15.19 -8.75
N LYS A 13 0.47 16.43 -8.76
CA LYS A 13 -0.95 16.75 -8.60
C LYS A 13 -1.63 16.47 -9.92
N CYS A 14 -2.74 15.72 -9.91
CA CYS A 14 -3.44 15.47 -11.17
C CYS A 14 -4.05 16.75 -11.75
N LYS A 15 -4.05 16.85 -13.09
CA LYS A 15 -4.72 17.92 -13.84
C LYS A 15 -6.08 17.48 -14.40
N CYS A 16 -6.57 16.32 -13.99
CA CYS A 16 -7.86 15.78 -14.43
C CYS A 16 -8.97 16.79 -14.11
N SER A 17 -9.85 17.11 -15.05
CA SER A 17 -10.93 18.09 -14.85
C SER A 17 -12.14 17.50 -14.12
N LYS A 18 -12.41 16.20 -14.32
CA LYS A 18 -13.44 15.42 -13.62
C LYS A 18 -13.02 13.96 -13.55
N GLY A 19 -13.26 13.31 -12.42
CA GLY A 19 -13.01 11.88 -12.26
C GLY A 19 -11.52 11.51 -12.15
N CYS A 20 -11.22 10.53 -11.30
CA CYS A 20 -9.89 10.00 -11.05
C CYS A 20 -10.00 8.50 -10.72
N SER A 21 -10.81 7.77 -11.49
CA SER A 21 -11.13 6.35 -11.27
C SER A 21 -10.29 5.40 -12.14
N LYS A 22 -9.28 5.92 -12.83
CA LYS A 22 -8.44 5.16 -13.77
C LYS A 22 -6.98 5.61 -13.68
N ARG A 23 -6.07 4.76 -14.14
CA ARG A 23 -4.60 5.00 -14.17
C ARG A 23 -4.15 6.16 -15.07
N THR A 24 -5.06 6.81 -15.81
CA THR A 24 -4.79 8.09 -16.50
C THR A 24 -4.63 9.25 -15.53
N CYS A 25 -5.21 9.16 -14.33
CA CYS A 25 -4.93 10.08 -13.24
C CYS A 25 -3.60 9.68 -12.57
N VAL A 26 -2.66 10.62 -12.47
CA VAL A 26 -1.36 10.38 -11.81
C VAL A 26 -1.51 9.97 -10.33
N CYS A 27 -2.46 10.57 -9.60
CA CYS A 27 -2.69 10.20 -8.21
C CYS A 27 -3.16 8.74 -8.09
N PHE A 28 -4.12 8.34 -8.94
CA PHE A 28 -4.63 6.97 -9.00
C PHE A 28 -3.55 5.98 -9.45
N LYS A 29 -2.76 6.33 -10.47
CA LYS A 29 -1.66 5.51 -10.99
C LYS A 29 -0.66 5.12 -9.89
N PHE A 30 -0.39 6.04 -8.97
CA PHE A 30 0.58 5.86 -7.88
C PHE A 30 -0.08 5.56 -6.52
N GLY A 31 -1.31 5.03 -6.51
CA GLY A 31 -1.95 4.57 -5.27
C GLY A 31 -2.20 5.67 -4.23
N SER A 32 -2.35 6.92 -4.67
CA SER A 32 -2.48 8.09 -3.80
C SER A 32 -3.82 8.78 -3.95
N GLY A 33 -4.38 9.26 -2.83
CA GLY A 33 -5.56 10.12 -2.84
C GLY A 33 -5.27 11.47 -3.49
N CYS A 34 -6.26 12.03 -4.17
CA CYS A 34 -6.24 13.42 -4.61
C CYS A 34 -6.42 14.36 -3.41
N ASN A 35 -5.92 15.60 -3.55
CA ASN A 35 -6.04 16.64 -2.53
C ASN A 35 -6.53 17.95 -3.15
N SER A 36 -6.66 19.00 -2.33
CA SER A 36 -7.15 20.32 -2.75
C SER A 36 -6.35 20.98 -3.87
N SER A 37 -5.12 20.52 -4.13
CA SER A 37 -4.30 21.03 -5.23
C SER A 37 -4.48 20.25 -6.54
N CYS A 38 -5.33 19.23 -6.57
CA CYS A 38 -5.64 18.47 -7.78
C CYS A 38 -6.77 19.14 -8.58
N GLY A 39 -6.71 19.08 -9.90
CA GLY A 39 -7.72 19.68 -10.79
C GLY A 39 -9.10 19.01 -10.73
N CYS A 40 -9.19 17.80 -10.16
CA CYS A 40 -10.41 16.97 -10.21
C CYS A 40 -11.56 17.49 -9.34
N GLY A 41 -11.25 18.42 -8.42
CA GLY A 41 -12.24 19.08 -7.56
C GLY A 41 -13.09 18.13 -6.72
N SER A 42 -14.30 18.57 -6.39
CA SER A 42 -15.26 17.87 -5.52
C SER A 42 -15.89 16.63 -6.16
N SER A 43 -15.85 16.49 -7.49
CA SER A 43 -16.39 15.33 -8.20
C SER A 43 -15.35 14.21 -8.38
N CYS A 44 -14.25 14.24 -7.63
CA CYS A 44 -13.19 13.24 -7.69
C CYS A 44 -13.71 11.84 -7.32
N GLN A 45 -13.46 10.86 -8.20
CA GLN A 45 -13.84 9.46 -8.01
C GLN A 45 -12.64 8.57 -7.68
N ASN A 46 -11.57 9.14 -7.13
CA ASN A 46 -10.39 8.39 -6.75
C ASN A 46 -10.67 7.58 -5.48
N MET A 47 -10.75 6.25 -5.59
CA MET A 47 -10.98 5.37 -4.44
C MET A 47 -9.88 5.50 -3.38
N PHE A 48 -8.65 5.86 -3.78
CA PHE A 48 -7.54 6.10 -2.84
C PHE A 48 -7.75 7.34 -1.95
N ASN A 49 -8.78 8.14 -2.18
CA ASN A 49 -9.21 9.18 -1.24
C ASN A 49 -9.70 8.61 0.10
N SER A 50 -10.05 7.32 0.15
CA SER A 50 -10.53 6.63 1.35
C SER A 50 -9.50 5.71 2.01
N LEU A 51 -8.21 5.90 1.70
CA LEU A 51 -7.12 5.11 2.30
C LEU A 51 -7.00 5.26 3.82
N GLU A 52 -7.58 6.30 4.43
CA GLU A 52 -7.69 6.39 5.89
C GLU A 52 -8.44 5.20 6.51
N TYR A 53 -9.27 4.49 5.74
CA TYR A 53 -9.89 3.25 6.18
C TYR A 53 -8.83 2.22 6.60
N PHE A 54 -7.71 2.13 5.88
CA PHE A 54 -6.60 1.25 6.22
C PHE A 54 -5.59 1.91 7.15
N PHE A 55 -5.24 3.17 6.90
CA PHE A 55 -4.04 3.78 7.50
C PHE A 55 -4.33 4.72 8.68
N GLY A 56 -5.60 4.99 8.95
CA GLY A 56 -6.01 6.00 9.93
C GLY A 56 -5.89 7.42 9.39
N ASN A 57 -6.30 8.38 10.22
CA ASN A 57 -6.40 9.80 9.85
C ASN A 57 -5.22 10.66 10.31
N GLU A 58 -4.23 10.06 11.00
CA GLU A 58 -3.10 10.78 11.59
C GLU A 58 -2.28 11.59 10.57
N LYS A 59 -2.06 10.98 9.39
CA LYS A 59 -1.45 11.64 8.23
C LYS A 59 -2.00 11.04 6.94
N LYS A 60 -1.77 11.71 5.81
CA LYS A 60 -2.14 11.19 4.49
C LYS A 60 -1.07 10.22 4.00
N TYR A 61 -1.48 8.96 3.84
CA TYR A 61 -0.66 7.88 3.29
C TYR A 61 -1.12 7.56 1.85
N SER A 62 -0.19 7.09 1.03
CA SER A 62 -0.49 6.39 -0.23
C SER A 62 -0.27 4.89 -0.04
N ALA A 63 -0.96 4.08 -0.81
CA ALA A 63 -0.68 2.64 -0.89
C ALA A 63 0.68 2.42 -1.58
N ASN A 64 1.42 1.40 -1.17
CA ASN A 64 2.57 0.94 -1.96
C ASN A 64 2.09 0.39 -3.31
N PRO A 65 2.97 0.28 -4.33
CA PRO A 65 2.51 -0.05 -5.67
C PRO A 65 1.83 -1.42 -5.76
N CYS A 66 2.32 -2.44 -5.04
CA CYS A 66 1.70 -3.78 -5.03
C CYS A 66 0.28 -3.77 -4.47
N PHE A 67 0.08 -3.19 -3.28
CA PHE A 67 -1.24 -3.07 -2.66
C PHE A 67 -2.18 -2.20 -3.50
N SER A 68 -1.65 -1.14 -4.13
CA SER A 68 -2.45 -0.30 -5.02
C SER A 68 -2.99 -1.08 -6.23
N SER A 69 -2.18 -1.97 -6.80
CA SER A 69 -2.60 -2.81 -7.92
C SER A 69 -3.63 -3.85 -7.50
N TRP A 70 -3.39 -4.53 -6.36
CA TRP A 70 -4.36 -5.44 -5.77
C TRP A 70 -5.72 -4.76 -5.52
N LEU A 71 -5.72 -3.53 -4.98
CA LEU A 71 -6.96 -2.78 -4.79
C LEU A 71 -7.67 -2.50 -6.12
N VAL A 72 -6.94 -2.09 -7.17
CA VAL A 72 -7.53 -1.78 -8.48
C VAL A 72 -8.17 -3.01 -9.13
N GLU A 73 -7.64 -4.19 -8.88
CA GLU A 73 -8.18 -5.46 -9.39
C GLU A 73 -9.41 -5.94 -8.61
N ASN A 74 -9.44 -5.68 -7.30
CA ASN A 74 -10.45 -6.25 -6.39
C ASN A 74 -11.55 -5.26 -5.98
N VAL A 75 -11.41 -3.97 -6.30
CA VAL A 75 -12.29 -2.90 -5.83
C VAL A 75 -12.61 -1.92 -6.95
N LYS A 76 -13.90 -1.59 -7.12
CA LYS A 76 -14.33 -0.66 -8.20
C LYS A 76 -14.38 0.80 -7.77
N ASN A 77 -14.60 1.08 -6.49
CA ASN A 77 -14.85 2.43 -5.98
C ASN A 77 -14.55 2.56 -4.48
N ALA A 78 -14.67 3.77 -3.93
CA ALA A 78 -14.39 4.06 -2.54
C ALA A 78 -15.31 3.34 -1.54
N ASP A 79 -16.54 3.00 -1.92
CA ASP A 79 -17.49 2.33 -1.02
C ASP A 79 -17.17 0.84 -0.91
N GLU A 80 -16.84 0.19 -2.02
CA GLU A 80 -16.33 -1.19 -2.03
C GLU A 80 -15.00 -1.29 -1.26
N LEU A 81 -14.13 -0.28 -1.36
CA LEU A 81 -12.87 -0.24 -0.59
C LEU A 81 -13.12 -0.33 0.91
N LYS A 82 -14.14 0.39 1.40
CA LYS A 82 -14.52 0.41 2.82
C LYS A 82 -15.23 -0.88 3.27
N GLN A 83 -15.64 -1.74 2.33
CA GLN A 83 -16.24 -3.03 2.62
C GLN A 83 -15.20 -4.14 2.80
N ILE A 84 -13.92 -3.89 2.46
CA ILE A 84 -12.84 -4.85 2.71
C ILE A 84 -12.79 -5.18 4.21
N ASP A 85 -12.85 -6.48 4.51
CA ASP A 85 -12.69 -6.99 5.86
C ASP A 85 -11.22 -6.89 6.29
N ARG A 86 -10.92 -5.83 7.03
CA ARG A 86 -9.58 -5.57 7.56
C ARG A 86 -9.09 -6.66 8.51
N LYS A 87 -9.96 -7.36 9.23
CA LYS A 87 -9.53 -8.45 10.12
C LYS A 87 -9.06 -9.65 9.31
N GLN A 88 -9.80 -10.03 8.27
CA GLN A 88 -9.40 -11.10 7.37
C GLN A 88 -8.11 -10.75 6.63
N LEU A 89 -8.01 -9.52 6.11
CA LEU A 89 -6.78 -9.05 5.46
C LEU A 89 -5.57 -9.10 6.40
N GLN A 90 -5.74 -8.64 7.64
CA GLN A 90 -4.67 -8.70 8.65
C GLN A 90 -4.26 -10.15 8.97
N GLN A 91 -5.22 -11.06 9.12
CA GLN A 91 -4.94 -12.48 9.37
C GLN A 91 -4.20 -13.14 8.20
N HIS A 92 -4.59 -12.81 6.96
CA HIS A 92 -3.94 -13.31 5.76
C HIS A 92 -2.47 -12.86 5.69
N ILE A 93 -2.20 -11.57 5.85
CA ILE A 93 -0.83 -11.02 5.85
C ILE A 93 -0.01 -11.60 7.02
N MET A 94 -0.60 -11.68 8.21
CA MET A 94 0.08 -12.27 9.38
C MET A 94 0.42 -13.74 9.20
N LYS A 95 -0.43 -14.50 8.49
CA LYS A 95 -0.15 -15.90 8.21
C LYS A 95 1.13 -16.04 7.40
N ALA A 96 1.33 -15.21 6.37
CA ALA A 96 2.58 -15.18 5.62
C ALA A 96 3.79 -14.81 6.51
N ALA A 97 3.62 -13.83 7.42
CA ALA A 97 4.69 -13.36 8.30
C ALA A 97 5.22 -14.45 9.24
N CYS A 98 4.33 -15.33 9.70
CA CYS A 98 4.68 -16.47 10.56
C CYS A 98 5.46 -17.56 9.82
N TYR A 99 5.45 -17.58 8.47
CA TYR A 99 6.19 -18.54 7.67
C TYR A 99 7.51 -18.00 7.13
N SER A 100 7.64 -16.68 6.96
CA SER A 100 8.82 -16.05 6.35
C SER A 100 9.87 -15.54 7.33
N ASP A 101 9.76 -15.89 8.62
CA ASP A 101 10.61 -15.38 9.71
C ASP A 101 10.70 -13.83 9.74
N ALA A 102 9.82 -13.12 9.02
CA ALA A 102 9.91 -11.67 8.82
C ALA A 102 9.79 -10.91 10.14
N CYS A 103 9.01 -11.44 11.09
CA CYS A 103 8.91 -10.90 12.44
C CYS A 103 10.18 -11.08 13.29
N GLU A 104 11.12 -11.95 12.88
CA GLU A 104 12.42 -12.12 13.52
C GLU A 104 13.46 -11.15 12.95
N PHE A 105 13.35 -10.77 11.68
CA PHE A 105 14.30 -9.90 10.99
C PHE A 105 13.92 -8.42 10.97
N ASP A 106 12.66 -8.08 11.26
CA ASP A 106 12.17 -6.71 11.35
C ASP A 106 11.70 -6.41 12.77
N ASP A 107 12.49 -5.60 13.49
CA ASP A 107 12.26 -5.25 14.89
C ASP A 107 10.90 -4.58 15.11
N ASP A 108 10.47 -3.72 14.17
CA ASP A 108 9.20 -3.00 14.27
C ASP A 108 8.01 -3.96 14.14
N LEU A 109 8.08 -4.94 13.20
CA LEU A 109 7.06 -5.97 13.05
C LEU A 109 7.05 -6.94 14.24
N GLY A 110 8.23 -7.30 14.74
CA GLY A 110 8.38 -8.12 15.94
C GLY A 110 7.76 -7.46 17.18
N GLU A 111 8.03 -6.17 17.40
CA GLU A 111 7.41 -5.37 18.47
C GLU A 111 5.90 -5.30 18.29
N TRP A 112 5.44 -4.97 17.08
CA TRP A 112 4.01 -4.92 16.77
C TRP A 112 3.30 -6.23 17.12
N ALA A 113 3.88 -7.39 16.75
CA ALA A 113 3.30 -8.70 17.00
C ALA A 113 3.25 -9.06 18.50
N LYS A 114 4.24 -8.63 19.29
CA LYS A 114 4.25 -8.77 20.75
C LYS A 114 3.13 -7.93 21.39
N GLU A 115 3.02 -6.67 20.99
CA GLU A 115 1.99 -5.74 21.48
C GLU A 115 0.58 -6.25 21.16
N TRP A 116 0.33 -6.75 19.94
CA TRP A 116 -0.99 -7.23 19.51
C TRP A 116 -1.59 -8.30 20.43
N LYS A 117 -0.76 -9.16 21.01
CA LYS A 117 -1.17 -10.23 21.93
C LYS A 117 -1.61 -9.69 23.30
N GLN A 118 -1.13 -8.51 23.69
CA GLN A 118 -1.29 -7.96 25.04
C GLN A 118 -2.30 -6.82 25.09
N ILE A 119 -2.58 -6.16 23.98
CA ILE A 119 -3.49 -5.00 23.96
C ILE A 119 -4.97 -5.37 24.06
N SER A 120 -5.72 -4.46 24.68
CA SER A 120 -7.17 -4.52 24.79
C SER A 120 -7.86 -4.26 23.44
N ASN A 121 -9.10 -4.74 23.30
CA ASN A 121 -9.84 -4.69 22.03
C ASN A 121 -10.09 -3.26 21.52
N ASP A 122 -10.22 -2.28 22.41
CA ASP A 122 -10.39 -0.86 22.06
C ASP A 122 -9.15 -0.26 21.37
N LYS A 123 -7.95 -0.78 21.66
CA LYS A 123 -6.69 -0.34 21.03
C LYS A 123 -6.35 -1.09 19.75
N LYS A 124 -6.97 -2.26 19.51
CA LYS A 124 -6.68 -3.11 18.35
C LYS A 124 -6.91 -2.42 17.02
N LEU A 125 -7.86 -1.49 16.92
CA LEU A 125 -8.08 -0.76 15.67
C LEU A 125 -6.85 0.06 15.27
N ASN A 126 -6.35 0.91 16.16
CA ASN A 126 -5.19 1.76 15.89
C ASN A 126 -3.93 0.90 15.69
N HIS A 127 -3.79 -0.18 16.45
CA HIS A 127 -2.70 -1.12 16.28
C HIS A 127 -2.72 -1.79 14.90
N MET A 128 -3.89 -2.25 14.44
CA MET A 128 -4.06 -2.81 13.10
C MET A 128 -3.77 -1.76 12.00
N GLN A 129 -4.11 -0.50 12.22
CA GLN A 129 -3.73 0.56 11.27
C GLN A 129 -2.21 0.78 11.25
N LYS A 130 -1.49 0.67 12.38
CA LYS A 130 -0.01 0.65 12.42
C LYS A 130 0.56 -0.46 11.54
N PHE A 131 0.01 -1.67 11.64
CA PHE A 131 0.40 -2.81 10.80
C PHE A 131 0.23 -2.53 9.30
N PHE A 132 -0.95 -2.05 8.89
CA PHE A 132 -1.19 -1.74 7.47
C PHE A 132 -0.30 -0.62 6.96
N ARG A 133 0.03 0.37 7.78
CA ARG A 133 0.98 1.41 7.37
C ARG A 133 2.36 0.86 7.09
N MET A 134 2.86 -0.05 7.94
CA MET A 134 4.18 -0.64 7.77
C MET A 134 4.26 -1.46 6.49
N LEU A 135 3.20 -2.21 6.15
CA LEU A 135 3.27 -3.23 5.12
C LEU A 135 2.60 -2.89 3.79
N LEU A 136 1.62 -1.99 3.82
CA LEU A 136 0.75 -1.71 2.67
C LEU A 136 0.84 -0.25 2.21
N SER A 137 1.46 0.64 2.99
CA SER A 137 1.63 2.04 2.60
C SER A 137 2.99 2.27 1.93
N ASN A 138 3.10 3.34 1.16
CA ASN A 138 4.34 3.75 0.49
C ASN A 138 5.30 4.52 1.43
N VAL A 139 5.28 4.20 2.73
CA VAL A 139 6.24 4.73 3.70
C VAL A 139 7.53 3.93 3.58
N GLN A 140 8.68 4.57 3.78
CA GLN A 140 9.95 3.86 3.83
C GLN A 140 9.92 2.83 4.97
N SER A 141 9.93 1.57 4.58
CA SER A 141 10.00 0.38 5.42
C SER A 141 11.01 -0.56 4.77
N SER A 142 11.71 -1.35 5.56
CA SER A 142 12.63 -2.38 5.04
C SER A 142 11.85 -3.46 4.29
N TYR A 143 10.62 -3.74 4.73
CA TYR A 143 9.76 -4.77 4.18
C TYR A 143 8.38 -4.22 3.81
N TYR A 144 7.76 -4.82 2.81
CA TYR A 144 6.35 -4.66 2.48
C TYR A 144 5.71 -6.02 2.20
N TYR A 145 4.37 -6.09 2.25
CA TYR A 145 3.66 -7.30 1.85
C TYR A 145 3.37 -7.28 0.35
N SER A 146 3.82 -8.32 -0.35
CA SER A 146 3.61 -8.51 -1.79
C SER A 146 2.39 -9.41 -2.03
N PHE A 147 1.31 -8.84 -2.57
CA PHE A 147 0.16 -9.62 -3.04
C PHE A 147 0.48 -10.45 -4.30
N CYS A 148 1.49 -10.06 -5.08
CA CYS A 148 1.91 -10.84 -6.25
C CYS A 148 2.58 -12.16 -5.86
N ARG A 149 3.27 -12.19 -4.71
CA ARG A 149 4.06 -13.34 -4.24
C ARG A 149 3.49 -13.98 -2.96
N GLU A 150 2.44 -13.39 -2.41
CA GLU A 150 1.80 -13.75 -1.15
C GLU A 150 2.75 -13.76 0.07
N ASP A 151 3.85 -13.00 0.03
CA ASP A 151 4.89 -12.98 1.07
C ASP A 151 5.50 -11.59 1.31
N PHE A 152 6.37 -11.51 2.32
CA PHE A 152 7.12 -10.33 2.71
C PHE A 152 8.34 -10.14 1.82
N GLU A 153 8.49 -8.94 1.29
CA GLU A 153 9.54 -8.61 0.34
C GLU A 153 10.34 -7.42 0.86
N GLN A 154 11.66 -7.48 0.69
CA GLN A 154 12.54 -6.35 1.01
C GLN A 154 12.42 -5.29 -0.09
N ASP A 155 12.20 -4.02 0.29
CA ASP A 155 11.99 -2.92 -0.66
C ASP A 155 13.21 -2.69 -1.58
N ASN A 156 14.42 -3.08 -1.15
CA ASN A 156 15.64 -2.99 -1.95
C ASN A 156 15.89 -4.18 -2.88
N CYS A 157 15.17 -5.30 -2.71
CA CYS A 157 15.37 -6.52 -3.49
C CYS A 157 14.23 -6.77 -4.48
N THR A 158 13.02 -6.37 -4.13
CA THR A 158 11.84 -6.65 -4.95
C THR A 158 11.01 -5.39 -5.10
N TRP A 159 10.68 -5.04 -6.34
CA TRP A 159 9.83 -3.88 -6.61
C TRP A 159 8.64 -4.27 -7.48
N HIS A 160 7.53 -3.55 -7.33
CA HIS A 160 6.34 -3.81 -8.13
C HIS A 160 6.33 -2.94 -9.38
N CYS A 161 6.39 -3.59 -10.54
CA CYS A 161 6.53 -2.92 -11.82
C CYS A 161 5.21 -2.35 -12.31
N VAL A 162 5.18 -1.03 -12.54
CA VAL A 162 3.99 -0.35 -13.07
C VAL A 162 3.63 -0.73 -14.50
N LYS A 163 4.54 -1.33 -15.28
CA LYS A 163 4.28 -1.79 -16.65
C LYS A 163 3.61 -3.17 -16.65
N CYS A 164 4.25 -4.18 -16.05
CA CYS A 164 3.70 -5.54 -16.02
C CYS A 164 2.72 -5.81 -14.86
N GLN A 165 2.65 -4.93 -13.85
CA GLN A 165 1.80 -5.08 -12.66
C GLN A 165 2.19 -6.29 -11.79
N GLU A 166 3.48 -6.62 -11.75
CA GLU A 166 4.02 -7.76 -10.99
C GLU A 166 5.20 -7.33 -10.10
N CYS A 167 5.42 -8.05 -9.00
CA CYS A 167 6.62 -7.91 -8.17
C CYS A 167 7.78 -8.70 -8.77
N VAL A 168 8.86 -8.01 -9.09
CA VAL A 168 10.04 -8.54 -9.76
C VAL A 168 11.29 -8.33 -8.90
N ASP A 169 12.21 -9.29 -8.92
CA ASP A 169 13.52 -9.09 -8.29
C ASP A 169 14.27 -8.02 -9.07
N TRP A 170 15.01 -7.15 -8.39
CA TRP A 170 15.75 -6.05 -9.02
C TRP A 170 16.79 -6.52 -10.07
N ARG A 171 17.21 -7.79 -10.02
CA ARG A 171 18.14 -8.41 -10.98
C ARG A 171 17.45 -9.06 -12.17
N GLU A 172 16.15 -9.28 -12.09
CA GLU A 172 15.40 -9.93 -13.16
C GLU A 172 15.09 -8.92 -14.26
N TRP A 173 15.39 -9.32 -15.50
CA TRP A 173 14.93 -8.57 -16.65
C TRP A 173 13.43 -8.79 -16.83
N HIS A 174 12.67 -7.71 -16.94
CA HIS A 174 11.24 -7.75 -17.18
C HIS A 174 10.84 -6.66 -18.19
N CYS A 175 9.60 -6.75 -18.68
CA CYS A 175 8.98 -5.77 -19.59
C CYS A 175 9.56 -5.62 -21.01
N GLY A 176 10.40 -6.55 -21.46
CA GLY A 176 10.56 -6.88 -22.90
C GLY A 176 10.91 -5.73 -23.85
N GLU A 177 11.50 -4.64 -23.37
CA GLU A 177 12.01 -3.53 -24.19
C GLU A 177 13.51 -3.36 -23.99
#